data_AF-A0A1P8YQL8-F1
#
_entry.id   AF-A0A1P8YQL8-F1
#
_cell.length_a   1.000
_cell.length_b   1.000
_cell.length_c   1.000
_cell.angle_alpha   90.00
_cell.angle_beta   90.00
_cell.angle_gamma   90.00
#
_symmetry.space_group_name_H-M   'P 1'
#
loop_
_entity.id
_entity.type
_entity.pdbx_description
1 polymer ?
#
loop_
_entity_poly.entity_id
_entity_poly.type
_entity_poly.pdbx_seq_one_letter_code
_entity_poly.pdbx_strand_id
1 'polypeptide(L)'
;MGGFGGRGCYLSSQALAARPDLLASRVAAKVDNGATSYFLDVDATGEVFDDHSPDHRMTQAGDRQNRLDRMGVIGEDLVLGSETVGSWANGVVSFSHGSSTPVLNDLWKVERDKATWGAYWGKNGPAAFFKPVELPAKLRTGMFDPKYRVPLYETVLHDSVVSTDRWELSFNKLPSEQTTRALLAMLYNTPLNYALNAQTIAEEGPRMATMQKFFATIQEAAGTEPMTDFRRLTEDRSVQRTTFGDGTLEVTANFGDHAFEDADLGAVQPGCVTASIGGEVTSLCP
;
A
#
# COMPACT_ATOMS: atom_id res chain seq x y z
N MET A 1 13.63 24.90 -9.31
CA MET A 1 13.28 23.64 -9.99
C MET A 1 11.95 23.83 -10.69
N GLY A 2 11.77 23.28 -11.90
CA GLY A 2 10.45 23.26 -12.54
C GLY A 2 9.52 22.28 -11.81
N GLY A 3 8.22 22.58 -11.78
CA GLY A 3 7.20 21.68 -11.25
C GLY A 3 6.99 20.44 -12.13
N PHE A 4 5.93 19.69 -11.86
CA PHE A 4 5.60 18.45 -12.55
C PHE A 4 5.63 18.61 -14.09
N GLY A 5 6.31 17.67 -14.78
CA GLY A 5 6.50 17.72 -16.23
C GLY A 5 7.36 18.89 -16.72
N GLY A 6 8.15 19.52 -15.85
CA GLY A 6 8.96 20.71 -16.17
C GLY A 6 8.13 21.99 -16.30
N ARG A 7 6.89 22.00 -15.80
CA ARG A 7 5.97 23.14 -15.89
C ARG A 7 5.61 23.63 -14.48
N GLY A 8 5.52 24.94 -14.32
CA GLY A 8 5.16 25.59 -13.06
C GLY A 8 6.24 25.48 -11.98
N CYS A 9 5.82 25.64 -10.73
CA CYS A 9 6.65 25.60 -9.53
C CYS A 9 5.98 24.70 -8.49
N TYR A 10 6.73 24.27 -7.46
CA TYR A 10 6.13 23.69 -6.27
C TYR A 10 5.20 24.70 -5.60
N LEU A 11 4.04 24.23 -5.15
CA LEU A 11 3.09 25.06 -4.42
C LEU A 11 3.54 25.17 -2.96
N SER A 12 3.81 26.41 -2.52
CA SER A 12 4.08 26.70 -1.11
C SER A 12 2.88 26.32 -0.24
N SER A 13 3.08 25.45 0.74
CA SER A 13 2.03 25.10 1.68
C SER A 13 1.65 26.27 2.59
N GLN A 14 2.56 27.23 2.84
CA GLN A 14 2.26 28.47 3.54
C GLN A 14 1.33 29.38 2.71
N ALA A 15 1.60 29.52 1.41
CA ALA A 15 0.72 30.29 0.53
C ALA A 15 -0.67 29.66 0.41
N LEU A 16 -0.75 28.32 0.42
CA LEU A 16 -2.02 27.60 0.43
C LEU A 16 -2.76 27.74 1.77
N ALA A 17 -2.05 27.68 2.90
CA ALA A 17 -2.63 27.85 4.24
C ALA A 17 -3.25 29.25 4.42
N ALA A 18 -2.71 30.28 3.77
CA ALA A 18 -3.30 31.61 3.73
C ALA A 18 -4.61 31.70 2.90
N ARG A 19 -5.00 30.61 2.22
CA ARG A 19 -6.17 30.53 1.32
C ARG A 19 -6.99 29.25 1.59
N PRO A 20 -7.49 29.04 2.82
CA PRO A 20 -8.14 27.77 3.21
C PRO A 20 -9.36 27.43 2.34
N ASP A 21 -10.14 28.44 1.93
CA ASP A 21 -11.31 28.26 1.05
C ASP A 21 -10.96 27.59 -0.29
N LEU A 22 -9.74 27.78 -0.81
CA LEU A 22 -9.34 27.19 -2.07
C LEU A 22 -9.24 25.67 -1.97
N LEU A 23 -8.68 25.16 -0.88
CA LEU A 23 -8.59 23.72 -0.65
C LEU A 23 -9.95 23.15 -0.30
N ALA A 24 -10.68 23.78 0.62
CA ALA A 24 -12.01 23.32 1.03
C ALA A 24 -12.97 23.24 -0.17
N SER A 25 -13.02 24.27 -1.01
CA SER A 25 -13.86 24.29 -2.21
C SER A 25 -13.48 23.21 -3.22
N ARG A 26 -12.17 22.90 -3.37
CA ARG A 26 -11.70 21.82 -4.25
C ARG A 26 -12.07 20.44 -3.71
N VAL A 27 -11.86 20.20 -2.42
CA VAL A 27 -12.25 18.93 -1.77
C VAL A 27 -13.75 18.74 -1.91
N ALA A 28 -14.56 19.72 -1.51
CA ALA A 28 -16.01 19.69 -1.63
C ALA A 28 -16.48 19.38 -3.07
N ALA A 29 -15.94 20.06 -4.07
CA ALA A 29 -16.29 19.81 -5.47
C ALA A 29 -15.89 18.42 -5.98
N LYS A 30 -14.89 17.77 -5.36
CA LYS A 30 -14.46 16.41 -5.73
C LYS A 30 -15.28 15.32 -5.05
N VAL A 31 -15.84 15.61 -3.88
CA VAL A 31 -16.66 14.65 -3.11
C VAL A 31 -18.17 14.88 -3.27
N ASP A 32 -18.60 15.91 -4.00
CA ASP A 32 -20.01 16.20 -4.32
C ASP A 32 -20.74 15.06 -5.06
N ASN A 33 -19.98 14.09 -5.60
CA ASN A 33 -20.51 12.86 -6.17
C ASN A 33 -20.85 11.77 -5.12
N GLY A 34 -20.70 12.06 -3.83
CA GLY A 34 -20.93 11.12 -2.72
C GLY A 34 -19.70 10.28 -2.33
N ALA A 35 -18.50 10.63 -2.81
CA ALA A 35 -17.27 9.96 -2.37
C ALA A 35 -17.01 10.19 -0.88
N THR A 36 -16.73 9.11 -0.15
CA THR A 36 -16.41 9.14 1.30
C THR A 36 -14.91 9.06 1.57
N SER A 37 -14.10 8.96 0.51
CA SER A 37 -12.63 8.95 0.59
C SER A 37 -12.02 10.01 -0.31
N TYR A 38 -10.83 10.47 0.06
CA TYR A 38 -10.08 11.45 -0.71
C TYR A 38 -8.61 11.07 -0.74
N PHE A 39 -8.01 11.10 -1.93
CA PHE A 39 -6.59 10.85 -2.10
C PHE A 39 -5.86 12.17 -2.35
N LEU A 40 -5.05 12.58 -1.38
CA LEU A 40 -4.23 13.78 -1.48
C LEU A 40 -2.80 13.36 -1.82
N ASP A 41 -2.49 13.44 -3.10
CA ASP A 41 -1.21 13.02 -3.67
C ASP A 41 -0.03 13.80 -3.06
N VAL A 42 1.12 13.12 -2.90
CA VAL A 42 2.41 13.62 -2.35
C VAL A 42 2.43 14.26 -0.96
N ASP A 43 1.28 14.49 -0.33
CA ASP A 43 1.15 15.30 0.87
C ASP A 43 1.78 14.66 2.12
N ALA A 44 1.63 13.35 2.28
CA ALA A 44 2.22 12.60 3.38
C ALA A 44 3.60 12.00 3.04
N THR A 45 4.17 12.35 1.88
CA THR A 45 5.45 11.81 1.39
C THR A 45 6.37 12.91 0.86
N GLY A 46 7.56 12.49 0.45
CA GLY A 46 8.52 13.30 -0.27
C GLY A 46 9.27 14.32 0.59
N GLU A 47 9.90 15.24 -0.12
CA GLU A 47 10.70 16.31 0.48
C GLU A 47 9.79 17.40 1.06
N VAL A 48 10.27 17.99 2.15
CA VAL A 48 9.74 19.23 2.73
C VAL A 48 10.60 20.40 2.28
N PHE A 49 9.99 21.55 2.06
CA PHE A 49 10.66 22.69 1.43
C PHE A 49 10.75 23.89 2.36
N ASP A 50 11.86 24.63 2.25
CA ASP A 50 11.88 26.03 2.65
C ASP A 50 11.25 26.88 1.53
N ASP A 51 10.56 27.94 1.93
CA ASP A 51 10.09 28.99 1.03
C ASP A 51 10.67 30.32 1.48
N HIS A 52 11.42 30.97 0.59
CA HIS A 52 12.08 32.24 0.86
C HIS A 52 11.30 33.45 0.31
N SER A 53 10.16 33.22 -0.34
CA SER A 53 9.32 34.27 -0.90
C SER A 53 8.81 35.20 0.20
N PRO A 54 8.95 36.54 0.09
CA PRO A 54 8.65 37.47 1.19
C PRO A 54 7.25 37.34 1.79
N ASP A 55 6.23 37.09 0.96
CA ASP A 55 4.82 37.10 1.37
C ASP A 55 4.36 35.80 2.04
N HIS A 56 5.14 34.72 1.92
CA HIS A 56 4.79 33.40 2.44
C HIS A 56 6.05 32.59 2.78
N ARG A 57 6.95 33.22 3.56
CA ARG A 57 8.16 32.56 4.05
C ARG A 57 7.80 31.36 4.91
N MET A 58 8.53 30.26 4.71
CA MET A 58 8.25 28.98 5.36
C MET A 58 9.55 28.21 5.56
N THR A 59 9.66 27.50 6.67
CA THR A 59 10.73 26.53 6.87
C THR A 59 10.25 25.13 6.51
N GLN A 60 11.15 24.18 6.31
CA GLN A 60 10.78 22.75 6.16
C GLN A 60 9.87 22.22 7.29
N ALA A 61 10.08 22.68 8.52
CA ALA A 61 9.21 22.33 9.66
C ALA A 61 7.82 22.96 9.52
N GLY A 62 7.75 24.21 9.05
CA GLY A 62 6.49 24.87 8.71
C GLY A 62 5.75 24.19 7.56
N ASP A 63 6.48 23.72 6.52
CA ASP A 63 5.87 22.95 5.43
C ASP A 63 5.23 21.68 5.96
N ARG A 64 5.97 20.93 6.78
CA ARG A 64 5.43 19.72 7.43
C ARG A 64 4.18 20.03 8.23
N GLN A 65 4.19 21.06 9.07
CA GLN A 65 3.03 21.42 9.88
C GLN A 65 1.83 21.82 9.02
N ASN A 66 2.03 22.66 8.01
CA ASN A 66 0.96 23.07 7.10
C ASN A 66 0.33 21.87 6.34
N ARG A 67 1.13 20.86 6.00
CA ARG A 67 0.64 19.60 5.41
C ARG A 67 -0.14 18.77 6.43
N LEU A 68 0.35 18.65 7.66
CA LEU A 68 -0.38 17.96 8.74
C LEU A 68 -1.73 18.63 9.03
N ASP A 69 -1.75 19.95 9.16
CA ASP A 69 -2.95 20.71 9.47
C ASP A 69 -4.01 20.53 8.38
N ARG A 70 -3.63 20.64 7.10
CA ARG A 70 -4.58 20.48 6.00
C ARG A 70 -5.05 19.03 5.81
N MET A 71 -4.18 18.05 6.02
CA MET A 71 -4.58 16.65 6.01
C MET A 71 -5.53 16.35 7.17
N GLY A 72 -5.23 16.85 8.38
CA GLY A 72 -6.07 16.72 9.55
C GLY A 72 -7.48 17.22 9.30
N VAL A 73 -7.64 18.44 8.77
CA VAL A 73 -8.96 19.01 8.44
C VAL A 73 -9.71 18.16 7.41
N ILE A 74 -9.04 17.66 6.37
CA ILE A 74 -9.70 16.81 5.36
C ILE A 74 -10.10 15.45 5.97
N GLY A 75 -9.24 14.90 6.83
CA GLY A 75 -9.44 13.59 7.48
C GLY A 75 -10.53 13.56 8.54
N GLU A 76 -11.05 14.71 8.99
CA GLU A 76 -12.19 14.77 9.91
C GLU A 76 -13.48 14.21 9.27
N ASP A 77 -13.69 14.47 7.98
CA ASP A 77 -14.93 14.13 7.27
C ASP A 77 -14.74 12.99 6.23
N LEU A 78 -13.50 12.67 5.86
CA LEU A 78 -13.20 11.76 4.74
C LEU A 78 -12.14 10.72 5.13
N VAL A 79 -12.27 9.52 4.57
CA VAL A 79 -11.20 8.52 4.59
C VAL A 79 -10.05 9.02 3.72
N LEU A 80 -9.06 9.63 4.35
CA LEU A 80 -7.96 10.32 3.67
C LEU A 80 -6.79 9.38 3.41
N GLY A 81 -6.19 9.45 2.22
CA GLY A 81 -4.93 8.78 1.95
C GLY A 81 -3.98 9.55 1.05
N SER A 82 -2.74 9.06 0.94
CA SER A 82 -1.66 9.69 0.18
C SER A 82 -0.69 8.66 -0.44
N GLU A 83 0.18 9.08 -1.36
CA GLU A 83 1.01 8.23 -2.25
C GLU A 83 2.00 7.32 -1.50
N THR A 84 2.48 7.76 -0.36
CA THR A 84 3.21 7.00 0.65
C THR A 84 2.98 7.77 1.94
N VAL A 85 3.03 7.12 3.09
CA VAL A 85 2.83 7.82 4.36
C VAL A 85 4.10 7.71 5.16
N GLY A 86 4.83 8.82 5.27
CA GLY A 86 5.93 8.92 6.20
C GLY A 86 5.41 8.82 7.64
N SER A 87 6.22 8.29 8.54
CA SER A 87 5.86 8.14 9.97
C SER A 87 5.44 9.45 10.65
N TRP A 88 5.80 10.61 10.08
CA TRP A 88 5.40 11.93 10.58
C TRP A 88 3.94 12.29 10.27
N ALA A 89 3.27 11.59 9.34
CA ALA A 89 1.93 11.90 8.85
C ALA A 89 0.89 10.82 9.17
N ASN A 90 1.29 9.70 9.78
CA ASN A 90 0.42 8.56 10.09
C ASN A 90 -0.82 8.94 10.93
N GLY A 91 -0.71 9.93 11.82
CA GLY A 91 -1.79 10.34 12.71
C GLY A 91 -2.88 11.19 12.06
N VAL A 92 -2.76 11.55 10.78
CA VAL A 92 -3.72 12.41 10.07
C VAL A 92 -4.23 11.80 8.75
N VAL A 93 -3.94 10.53 8.49
CA VAL A 93 -4.38 9.82 7.27
C VAL A 93 -4.86 8.42 7.64
N SER A 94 -5.82 7.90 6.88
CA SER A 94 -6.39 6.56 7.06
C SER A 94 -5.67 5.49 6.25
N PHE A 95 -5.12 5.83 5.08
CA PHE A 95 -4.43 4.85 4.22
C PHE A 95 -3.22 5.41 3.46
N SER A 96 -2.30 4.52 3.10
CA SER A 96 -1.16 4.82 2.23
C SER A 96 -1.23 4.01 0.93
N HIS A 97 -0.78 4.61 -0.17
CA HIS A 97 -0.81 4.01 -1.49
C HIS A 97 0.59 3.68 -2.03
N GLY A 98 1.39 3.00 -1.22
CA GLY A 98 2.75 2.62 -1.62
C GLY A 98 3.72 2.21 -0.52
N SER A 99 3.34 2.27 0.76
CA SER A 99 4.29 1.97 1.85
C SER A 99 4.54 0.46 2.02
N SER A 100 3.70 -0.40 1.45
CA SER A 100 3.84 -1.86 1.59
C SER A 100 4.98 -2.46 0.77
N THR A 101 5.35 -1.85 -0.36
CA THR A 101 6.34 -2.41 -1.29
C THR A 101 7.59 -1.54 -1.37
N PRO A 102 8.78 -2.10 -1.12
CA PRO A 102 10.02 -1.35 -1.22
C PRO A 102 10.31 -1.02 -2.68
N VAL A 103 10.81 0.19 -2.93
CA VAL A 103 11.11 0.66 -4.29
C VAL A 103 12.61 0.61 -4.53
N LEU A 104 12.99 0.06 -5.69
CA LEU A 104 14.35 0.15 -6.20
C LEU A 104 14.39 1.11 -7.38
N ASN A 105 15.43 1.95 -7.46
CA ASN A 105 15.59 2.95 -8.53
C ASN A 105 15.53 2.38 -9.96
N ASP A 106 15.84 1.08 -10.13
CA ASP A 106 15.75 0.41 -11.42
C ASP A 106 14.29 0.23 -11.90
N LEU A 107 13.31 0.27 -11.00
CA LEU A 107 11.88 0.23 -11.35
C LEU A 107 11.51 1.40 -12.28
N TRP A 108 11.99 2.62 -11.96
CA TRP A 108 11.77 3.81 -12.79
C TRP A 108 12.33 3.71 -14.21
N LYS A 109 13.28 2.82 -14.47
CA LYS A 109 13.77 2.57 -15.84
C LYS A 109 12.79 1.71 -16.61
N VAL A 110 12.23 0.68 -15.96
CA VAL A 110 11.23 -0.22 -16.54
C VAL A 110 9.93 0.54 -16.82
N GLU A 111 9.47 1.37 -15.89
CA GLU A 111 8.24 2.15 -16.05
C GLU A 111 8.29 3.18 -17.19
N ARG A 112 9.46 3.78 -17.42
CA ARG A 112 9.65 4.75 -18.51
C ARG A 112 9.61 4.08 -19.88
N ASP A 113 9.93 2.79 -19.97
CA ASP A 113 9.77 2.03 -21.19
C ASP A 113 8.30 1.66 -21.40
N LYS A 114 7.57 2.56 -22.08
CA LYS A 114 6.15 2.37 -22.41
C LYS A 114 5.88 1.13 -23.25
N ALA A 115 6.87 0.65 -24.02
CA ALA A 115 6.71 -0.57 -24.79
C ALA A 115 6.62 -1.79 -23.87
N THR A 116 7.34 -1.78 -22.75
CA THR A 116 7.25 -2.81 -21.71
C THR A 116 6.11 -2.54 -20.73
N TRP A 117 6.11 -1.38 -20.08
CA TRP A 117 5.19 -1.04 -18.99
C TRP A 117 3.76 -0.72 -19.44
N GLY A 118 3.58 -0.25 -20.67
CA GLY A 118 2.30 0.24 -21.16
C GLY A 118 2.16 1.77 -21.01
N ALA A 119 1.38 2.36 -21.90
CA ALA A 119 1.16 3.81 -21.93
C ALA A 119 0.09 4.25 -20.93
N TYR A 120 0.25 5.46 -20.37
CA TYR A 120 -0.70 6.09 -19.45
C TYR A 120 -1.99 6.60 -20.14
N TRP A 121 -2.02 6.63 -21.48
CA TRP A 121 -3.18 7.04 -22.27
C TRP A 121 -3.30 6.18 -23.52
N GLY A 122 -4.53 6.00 -24.02
CA GLY A 122 -4.80 5.25 -25.24
C GLY A 122 -6.29 5.06 -25.50
N LYS A 123 -6.64 4.60 -26.70
CA LYS A 123 -8.03 4.34 -27.12
C LYS A 123 -8.78 3.38 -26.19
N ASN A 124 -8.06 2.42 -25.62
CA ASN A 124 -8.61 1.38 -24.75
C ASN A 124 -8.31 1.64 -23.26
N GLY A 125 -8.01 2.89 -22.90
CA GLY A 125 -7.63 3.28 -21.55
C GLY A 125 -6.13 3.16 -21.25
N PRO A 126 -5.75 3.39 -19.98
CA PRO A 126 -4.35 3.42 -19.53
C PRO A 126 -3.75 2.01 -19.41
N ALA A 127 -3.08 1.54 -20.47
CA ALA A 127 -2.39 0.25 -20.47
C ALA A 127 -1.34 0.11 -19.36
N ALA A 128 -0.81 1.22 -18.83
CA ALA A 128 0.08 1.25 -17.68
C ALA A 128 -0.45 0.44 -16.48
N PHE A 129 -1.77 0.37 -16.25
CA PHE A 129 -2.36 -0.35 -15.12
C PHE A 129 -2.68 -1.82 -15.39
N PHE A 130 -2.91 -2.17 -16.65
CA PHE A 130 -3.50 -3.46 -17.02
C PHE A 130 -2.56 -4.38 -17.78
N LYS A 131 -1.53 -3.82 -18.44
CA LYS A 131 -0.58 -4.62 -19.21
C LYS A 131 0.30 -5.45 -18.26
N PRO A 132 0.30 -6.79 -18.33
CA PRO A 132 1.19 -7.61 -17.52
C PRO A 132 2.67 -7.33 -17.86
N VAL A 133 3.52 -7.39 -16.84
CA VAL A 133 4.96 -7.13 -16.94
C VAL A 133 5.73 -8.18 -16.17
N GLU A 134 6.77 -8.72 -16.80
CA GLU A 134 7.79 -9.51 -16.13
C GLU A 134 8.88 -8.57 -15.61
N LEU A 135 9.12 -8.61 -14.30
CA LEU A 135 10.19 -7.82 -13.71
C LEU A 135 11.57 -8.46 -13.97
N PRO A 136 12.60 -7.65 -14.22
CA PRO A 136 13.99 -8.11 -14.14
C PRO A 136 14.28 -8.81 -12.80
N ALA A 137 15.09 -9.86 -12.82
CA ALA A 137 15.37 -10.70 -11.64
C ALA A 137 15.82 -9.91 -10.40
N LYS A 138 16.59 -8.83 -10.59
CA LYS A 138 17.02 -7.92 -9.51
C LYS A 138 15.84 -7.24 -8.81
N LEU A 139 14.84 -6.77 -9.58
CA LEU A 139 13.64 -6.15 -9.03
C LEU A 139 12.77 -7.19 -8.33
N ARG A 140 12.56 -8.36 -8.96
CA ARG A 140 11.84 -9.49 -8.34
C ARG A 140 12.41 -9.85 -6.98
N THR A 141 13.72 -10.05 -6.92
CA THR A 141 14.42 -10.43 -5.68
C THR A 141 14.34 -9.31 -4.64
N GLY A 142 14.71 -8.08 -5.02
CA GLY A 142 14.80 -6.99 -4.05
C GLY A 142 13.45 -6.46 -3.57
N MET A 143 12.39 -6.63 -4.35
CA MET A 143 11.06 -6.11 -4.00
C MET A 143 10.14 -7.14 -3.37
N PHE A 144 10.21 -8.41 -3.81
CA PHE A 144 9.19 -9.40 -3.49
C PHE A 144 9.70 -10.71 -2.91
N ASP A 145 11.00 -11.04 -2.97
CA ASP A 145 11.50 -12.31 -2.44
C ASP A 145 11.30 -12.37 -0.90
N PRO A 146 10.41 -13.25 -0.42
CA PRO A 146 9.99 -13.29 0.98
C PRO A 146 11.17 -13.54 1.92
N LYS A 147 12.23 -14.22 1.46
CA LYS A 147 13.45 -14.47 2.25
C LYS A 147 14.08 -13.19 2.80
N TYR A 148 13.92 -12.08 2.08
CA TYR A 148 14.47 -10.77 2.45
C TYR A 148 13.41 -9.79 2.97
N ARG A 149 12.13 -10.13 2.87
CA ARG A 149 11.04 -9.30 3.40
C ARG A 149 10.97 -9.39 4.92
N VAL A 150 10.74 -8.24 5.52
CA VAL A 150 10.49 -8.02 6.96
C VAL A 150 9.48 -6.88 7.06
N PRO A 151 8.39 -7.00 7.81
CA PRO A 151 7.30 -6.02 7.85
C PRO A 151 7.61 -4.81 8.74
N LEU A 152 8.75 -4.13 8.55
CA LEU A 152 9.19 -3.04 9.43
C LEU A 152 8.17 -1.90 9.54
N TYR A 153 7.45 -1.59 8.45
CA TYR A 153 6.41 -0.56 8.46
C TYR A 153 5.23 -1.00 9.35
N GLU A 154 4.70 -2.20 9.12
CA GLU A 154 3.56 -2.73 9.88
C GLU A 154 3.90 -2.94 11.36
N THR A 155 5.11 -3.37 11.71
CA THR A 155 5.52 -3.52 13.13
C THR A 155 5.46 -2.22 13.93
N VAL A 156 5.41 -1.07 13.26
CA VAL A 156 5.34 0.25 13.91
C VAL A 156 3.99 0.92 13.69
N LEU A 157 3.32 0.65 12.56
CA LEU A 157 2.25 1.50 12.05
C LEU A 157 0.96 0.74 11.69
N HIS A 158 0.89 -0.57 11.87
CA HIS A 158 -0.26 -1.39 11.43
C HIS A 158 -1.61 -0.89 11.96
N ASP A 159 -1.65 -0.56 13.24
CA ASP A 159 -2.84 -0.05 13.96
C ASP A 159 -3.10 1.44 13.73
N SER A 160 -2.25 2.12 12.94
CA SER A 160 -2.36 3.55 12.69
C SER A 160 -2.82 3.90 11.27
N VAL A 161 -2.40 3.14 10.26
CA VAL A 161 -2.65 3.46 8.85
C VAL A 161 -2.70 2.20 8.01
N VAL A 162 -3.74 2.05 7.18
CA VAL A 162 -3.83 0.93 6.25
C VAL A 162 -2.82 1.13 5.12
N SER A 163 -1.82 0.26 5.03
CA SER A 163 -0.83 0.33 3.96
C SER A 163 -1.21 -0.54 2.77
N THR A 164 -1.14 0.04 1.58
CA THR A 164 -1.37 -0.68 0.31
C THR A 164 -0.13 -0.63 -0.58
N ASP A 165 -0.13 -1.45 -1.64
CA ASP A 165 0.88 -1.42 -2.68
C ASP A 165 0.80 -0.13 -3.52
N ARG A 166 1.84 0.12 -4.31
CA ARG A 166 1.92 1.28 -5.20
C ARG A 166 0.87 1.19 -6.31
N TRP A 167 0.28 2.31 -6.70
CA TRP A 167 -0.82 2.36 -7.68
C TRP A 167 -0.42 1.87 -9.08
N GLU A 168 0.84 2.02 -9.44
CA GLU A 168 1.41 1.51 -10.68
C GLU A 168 1.73 0.00 -10.64
N LEU A 169 1.71 -0.61 -9.45
CA LEU A 169 1.94 -2.02 -9.19
C LEU A 169 0.64 -2.72 -8.81
N SER A 170 -0.41 -2.59 -9.63
CA SER A 170 -1.64 -3.36 -9.40
C SER A 170 -1.35 -4.88 -9.28
N PHE A 171 -2.17 -5.64 -8.57
CA PHE A 171 -1.93 -7.05 -8.28
C PHE A 171 -1.71 -7.88 -9.56
N ASN A 172 -2.53 -7.63 -10.58
CA ASN A 172 -2.47 -8.32 -11.88
C ASN A 172 -1.34 -7.82 -12.80
N LYS A 173 -0.65 -6.74 -12.42
CA LYS A 173 0.47 -6.20 -13.18
C LYS A 173 1.63 -7.19 -13.30
N LEU A 174 1.84 -7.99 -12.25
CA LEU A 174 3.01 -8.84 -12.07
C LEU A 174 2.60 -10.31 -11.87
N PRO A 175 2.22 -11.04 -12.95
CA PRO A 175 1.71 -12.41 -12.84
C PRO A 175 2.66 -13.35 -12.10
N SER A 176 3.96 -13.28 -12.40
CA SER A 176 5.00 -14.10 -11.78
C SER A 176 5.17 -13.89 -10.28
N GLU A 177 4.66 -12.79 -9.73
CA GLU A 177 4.77 -12.43 -8.31
C GLU A 177 3.44 -12.57 -7.55
N GLN A 178 2.33 -12.94 -8.21
CA GLN A 178 1.00 -12.90 -7.61
C GLN A 178 0.87 -13.73 -6.34
N THR A 179 1.32 -14.99 -6.35
CA THR A 179 1.25 -15.86 -5.18
C THR A 179 2.03 -15.23 -4.02
N THR A 180 3.30 -14.91 -4.22
CA THR A 180 4.13 -14.27 -3.18
C THR A 180 3.51 -12.97 -2.66
N ARG A 181 2.97 -12.11 -3.53
CA ARG A 181 2.33 -10.85 -3.13
C ARG A 181 1.04 -11.08 -2.35
N ALA A 182 0.23 -12.06 -2.72
CA ALA A 182 -0.96 -12.45 -1.97
C ALA A 182 -0.59 -12.96 -0.57
N LEU A 183 0.40 -13.86 -0.47
CA LEU A 183 0.86 -14.39 0.81
C LEU A 183 1.45 -13.29 1.69
N LEU A 184 2.29 -12.39 1.15
CA LEU A 184 2.84 -11.26 1.90
C LEU A 184 1.74 -10.31 2.37
N ALA A 185 0.76 -9.99 1.52
CA ALA A 185 -0.35 -9.11 1.89
C ALA A 185 -1.16 -9.69 3.06
N MET A 186 -1.53 -10.97 2.97
CA MET A 186 -2.25 -11.65 4.04
C MET A 186 -1.42 -11.81 5.31
N LEU A 187 -0.14 -12.20 5.18
CA LEU A 187 0.80 -12.28 6.30
C LEU A 187 0.93 -10.94 7.03
N TYR A 188 0.92 -9.83 6.30
CA TYR A 188 1.03 -8.50 6.88
C TYR A 188 -0.33 -7.87 7.20
N ASN A 189 -1.42 -8.61 6.99
CA ASN A 189 -2.80 -8.16 7.18
C ASN A 189 -3.08 -6.82 6.42
N THR A 190 -2.61 -6.73 5.18
CA THR A 190 -2.76 -5.55 4.30
C THR A 190 -3.60 -5.89 3.08
N PRO A 191 -4.38 -4.93 2.54
CA PRO A 191 -5.22 -5.18 1.38
C PRO A 191 -4.40 -5.31 0.09
N LEU A 192 -4.91 -6.12 -0.85
CA LEU A 192 -4.38 -6.17 -2.21
C LEU A 192 -4.85 -4.97 -3.03
N ASN A 193 -3.93 -4.41 -3.83
CA ASN A 193 -4.24 -3.30 -4.73
C ASN A 193 -4.66 -3.81 -6.11
N TYR A 194 -5.86 -3.48 -6.59
CA TYR A 194 -6.34 -3.84 -7.93
C TYR A 194 -6.61 -2.63 -8.82
N ALA A 195 -6.24 -2.75 -10.09
CA ALA A 195 -6.78 -1.91 -11.14
C ALA A 195 -8.01 -2.62 -11.74
N LEU A 196 -9.14 -1.94 -11.80
CA LEU A 196 -10.42 -2.53 -12.22
C LEU A 196 -10.89 -1.98 -13.56
N ASN A 197 -11.34 -2.89 -14.42
CA ASN A 197 -12.17 -2.60 -15.58
C ASN A 197 -13.15 -3.78 -15.77
N ALA A 198 -14.08 -3.66 -16.72
CA ALA A 198 -15.09 -4.71 -16.94
C ALA A 198 -14.47 -6.09 -17.26
N GLN A 199 -13.34 -6.11 -17.98
CA GLN A 199 -12.62 -7.34 -18.30
C GLN A 199 -11.98 -7.96 -17.05
N THR A 200 -11.27 -7.17 -16.23
CA THR A 200 -10.66 -7.65 -14.98
C THR A 200 -11.70 -8.20 -14.02
N ILE A 201 -12.87 -7.57 -13.90
CA ILE A 201 -13.96 -8.07 -13.05
C ILE A 201 -14.48 -9.42 -13.58
N ALA A 202 -14.66 -9.54 -14.90
CA ALA A 202 -15.17 -10.77 -15.51
C ALA A 202 -14.18 -11.94 -15.40
N GLU A 203 -12.89 -11.68 -15.55
CA GLU A 203 -11.83 -12.70 -15.55
C GLU A 203 -11.41 -13.10 -14.12
N GLU A 204 -11.22 -12.12 -13.23
CA GLU A 204 -10.60 -12.33 -11.91
C GLU A 204 -11.59 -12.26 -10.75
N GLY A 205 -12.86 -11.89 -10.99
CA GLY A 205 -13.87 -11.65 -9.96
C GLY A 205 -14.01 -12.77 -8.92
N PRO A 206 -14.14 -14.07 -9.33
CA PRO A 206 -14.23 -15.17 -8.37
C PRO A 206 -12.98 -15.34 -7.50
N ARG A 207 -11.79 -15.19 -8.08
CA ARG A 207 -10.52 -15.26 -7.34
C ARG A 207 -10.39 -14.09 -6.36
N MET A 208 -10.69 -12.89 -6.84
CA MET A 208 -10.70 -11.66 -6.02
C MET A 208 -11.66 -11.76 -4.84
N ALA A 209 -12.89 -12.28 -5.05
CA ALA A 209 -13.86 -12.49 -3.98
C ALA A 209 -13.37 -13.51 -2.93
N THR A 210 -12.67 -14.56 -3.37
CA THR A 210 -12.09 -15.58 -2.47
C THR A 210 -11.00 -14.97 -1.59
N MET A 211 -10.05 -14.24 -2.19
CA MET A 211 -9.01 -13.53 -1.44
C MET A 211 -9.59 -12.45 -0.52
N GLN A 212 -10.57 -11.68 -1.00
CA GLN A 212 -11.24 -10.65 -0.20
C GLN A 212 -11.96 -11.24 1.01
N LYS A 213 -12.60 -12.41 0.88
CA LYS A 213 -13.28 -13.05 2.01
C LYS A 213 -12.29 -13.45 3.11
N PHE A 214 -11.16 -14.04 2.74
CA PHE A 214 -10.10 -14.36 3.69
C PHE A 214 -9.54 -13.09 4.34
N PHE A 215 -9.19 -12.09 3.52
CA PHE A 215 -8.67 -10.80 4.01
C PHE A 215 -9.65 -10.11 4.97
N ALA A 216 -10.93 -10.02 4.61
CA ALA A 216 -11.95 -9.43 5.47
C ALA A 216 -12.03 -10.14 6.82
N THR A 217 -11.91 -11.48 6.84
CA THR A 217 -11.95 -12.26 8.08
C THR A 217 -10.79 -11.90 9.02
N ILE A 218 -9.55 -11.86 8.50
CA ILE A 218 -8.39 -11.50 9.33
C ILE A 218 -8.39 -10.01 9.71
N GLN A 219 -8.89 -9.15 8.82
CA GLN A 219 -8.90 -7.72 9.05
C GLN A 219 -9.99 -7.27 10.03
N GLU A 220 -11.14 -7.92 10.05
CA GLU A 220 -12.15 -7.73 11.08
C GLU A 220 -11.65 -8.16 12.45
N ALA A 221 -10.78 -9.18 12.52
CA ALA A 221 -10.26 -9.69 13.77
C ALA A 221 -9.17 -8.80 14.39
N ALA A 222 -8.25 -8.25 13.57
CA ALA A 222 -7.06 -7.58 14.09
C ALA A 222 -6.58 -6.37 13.27
N GLY A 223 -7.43 -5.78 12.42
CA GLY A 223 -7.02 -4.68 11.55
C GLY A 223 -6.69 -3.35 12.23
N THR A 224 -7.07 -3.20 13.49
CA THR A 224 -6.71 -2.05 14.35
C THR A 224 -5.84 -2.48 15.52
N GLU A 225 -5.35 -3.71 15.51
CA GLU A 225 -4.48 -4.24 16.55
C GLU A 225 -3.02 -4.08 16.13
N PRO A 226 -2.08 -3.76 17.03
CA PRO A 226 -0.68 -3.67 16.66
C PRO A 226 -0.14 -5.02 16.16
N MET A 227 0.75 -4.99 15.17
CA MET A 227 1.57 -6.16 14.83
C MET A 227 2.65 -6.32 15.92
N THR A 228 2.49 -7.31 16.78
CA THR A 228 3.27 -7.50 18.01
C THR A 228 4.45 -8.45 17.84
N ASP A 229 4.44 -9.32 16.84
CA ASP A 229 5.54 -10.24 16.55
C ASP A 229 5.70 -10.56 15.06
N PHE A 230 6.94 -10.88 14.67
CA PHE A 230 7.29 -11.42 13.37
C PHE A 230 8.39 -12.47 13.50
N ARG A 231 8.16 -13.67 12.94
CA ARG A 231 9.10 -14.79 12.98
C ARG A 231 9.31 -15.42 11.62
N ARG A 232 10.53 -15.92 11.41
CA ARG A 232 10.84 -16.90 10.36
C ARG A 232 10.88 -18.26 11.04
N LEU A 233 10.02 -19.17 10.59
CA LEU A 233 9.83 -20.48 11.24
C LEU A 233 10.79 -21.55 10.70
N THR A 234 11.37 -21.31 9.51
CA THR A 234 12.33 -22.21 8.87
C THR A 234 13.68 -21.52 8.65
N GLU A 235 14.76 -22.31 8.61
CA GLU A 235 16.14 -21.80 8.43
C GLU A 235 16.34 -21.08 7.09
N ASP A 236 15.69 -21.60 6.03
CA ASP A 236 15.68 -21.02 4.68
C ASP A 236 14.80 -19.77 4.58
N ARG A 237 14.01 -19.48 5.64
CA ARG A 237 13.13 -18.31 5.81
C ARG A 237 11.89 -18.32 4.90
N SER A 238 11.57 -19.47 4.31
CA SER A 238 10.44 -19.65 3.42
C SER A 238 9.10 -19.75 4.16
N VAL A 239 9.09 -20.04 5.45
CA VAL A 239 7.87 -19.98 6.28
C VAL A 239 7.98 -18.83 7.27
N GLN A 240 6.97 -17.97 7.30
CA GLN A 240 6.94 -16.76 8.11
C GLN A 240 5.63 -16.66 8.88
N ARG A 241 5.70 -16.10 10.10
CA ARG A 241 4.55 -15.82 10.95
C ARG A 241 4.55 -14.38 11.42
N THR A 242 3.37 -13.80 11.50
CA THR A 242 3.07 -12.53 12.18
C THR A 242 2.01 -12.76 13.26
N THR A 243 2.06 -11.94 14.30
CA THR A 243 1.08 -11.94 15.38
C THR A 243 0.57 -10.51 15.59
N PHE A 244 -0.74 -10.38 15.83
CA PHE A 244 -1.42 -9.10 16.05
C PHE A 244 -2.23 -9.13 17.35
N GLY A 245 -2.30 -8.00 18.04
CA GLY A 245 -3.12 -7.81 19.24
C GLY A 245 -2.83 -8.85 20.33
N ASP A 246 -1.55 -9.08 20.61
CA ASP A 246 -1.06 -10.07 21.58
C ASP A 246 -1.65 -11.49 21.43
N GLY A 247 -1.80 -11.94 20.17
CA GLY A 247 -2.30 -13.29 19.86
C GLY A 247 -3.77 -13.34 19.45
N THR A 248 -4.42 -12.18 19.28
CA THR A 248 -5.77 -12.10 18.69
C THR A 248 -5.81 -12.71 17.30
N LEU A 249 -4.78 -12.45 16.50
CA LEU A 249 -4.58 -13.03 15.18
C LEU A 249 -3.13 -13.51 15.04
N GLU A 250 -2.95 -14.74 14.58
CA GLU A 250 -1.68 -15.24 14.06
C GLU A 250 -1.83 -15.61 12.59
N VAL A 251 -0.90 -15.18 11.73
CA VAL A 251 -0.91 -15.53 10.30
C VAL A 251 0.40 -16.20 9.94
N THR A 252 0.33 -17.40 9.36
CA THR A 252 1.50 -18.16 8.86
C THR A 252 1.41 -18.32 7.36
N ALA A 253 2.44 -17.88 6.65
CA ALA A 253 2.55 -18.01 5.20
C ALA A 253 3.70 -18.95 4.84
N ASN A 254 3.44 -19.90 3.94
CA ASN A 254 4.43 -20.83 3.43
C ASN A 254 4.79 -20.47 1.97
N PHE A 255 5.95 -19.86 1.80
CA PHE A 255 6.53 -19.50 0.50
C PHE A 255 7.46 -20.58 -0.06
N GLY A 256 7.64 -21.69 0.66
CA GLY A 256 8.50 -22.80 0.25
C GLY A 256 7.83 -23.74 -0.75
N ASP A 257 8.48 -24.87 -0.99
CA ASP A 257 8.06 -25.96 -1.89
C ASP A 257 7.59 -27.22 -1.14
N HIS A 258 7.67 -27.22 0.19
CA HIS A 258 7.26 -28.31 1.06
C HIS A 258 6.23 -27.86 2.11
N ALA A 259 5.32 -28.75 2.49
CA ALA A 259 4.38 -28.49 3.57
C ALA A 259 5.13 -28.23 4.89
N PHE A 260 4.64 -27.26 5.65
CA PHE A 260 5.16 -26.93 6.98
C PHE A 260 4.18 -27.43 8.03
N GLU A 261 4.63 -28.32 8.91
CA GLU A 261 3.82 -28.83 10.02
C GLU A 261 3.90 -27.87 11.20
N ASP A 262 2.76 -27.31 11.57
CA ASP A 262 2.61 -26.49 12.76
C ASP A 262 1.75 -27.21 13.82
N ALA A 263 2.13 -27.10 15.09
CA ALA A 263 1.44 -27.80 16.17
C ALA A 263 -0.01 -27.32 16.36
N ASP A 264 -0.28 -26.04 16.09
CA ASP A 264 -1.56 -25.39 16.36
C ASP A 264 -2.37 -25.23 15.06
N LEU A 265 -1.71 -25.02 13.92
CA LEU A 265 -2.37 -24.80 12.62
C LEU A 265 -2.50 -26.07 11.77
N GLY A 266 -1.77 -27.13 12.09
CA GLY A 266 -1.58 -28.28 11.20
C GLY A 266 -0.69 -27.95 10.00
N ALA A 267 -0.88 -28.67 8.89
CA ALA A 267 -0.02 -28.54 7.71
C ALA A 267 -0.36 -27.29 6.88
N VAL A 268 0.55 -26.30 6.87
CA VAL A 268 0.49 -25.15 5.97
C VAL A 268 1.14 -25.54 4.63
N GLN A 269 0.31 -25.70 3.59
CA GLN A 269 0.76 -26.15 2.27
C GLN A 269 1.62 -25.09 1.54
N PRO A 270 2.51 -25.50 0.62
CA PRO A 270 3.26 -24.58 -0.24
C PRO A 270 2.35 -23.61 -0.98
N GLY A 271 2.70 -22.32 -0.97
CA GLY A 271 1.90 -21.29 -1.65
C GLY A 271 0.57 -20.98 -0.96
N CYS A 272 0.42 -21.35 0.32
CA CYS A 272 -0.78 -21.05 1.11
C CYS A 272 -0.44 -20.20 2.34
N VAL A 273 -1.47 -19.56 2.87
CA VAL A 273 -1.46 -18.81 4.12
C VAL A 273 -2.57 -19.32 5.04
N THR A 274 -2.26 -19.46 6.32
CA THR A 274 -3.18 -19.96 7.34
C THR A 274 -3.23 -18.95 8.48
N ALA A 275 -4.43 -18.58 8.91
CA ALA A 275 -4.67 -17.69 10.03
C ALA A 275 -5.35 -18.44 11.19
N SER A 276 -4.95 -18.12 12.42
CA SER A 276 -5.62 -18.53 13.66
C SER A 276 -6.20 -17.29 14.34
N ILE A 277 -7.50 -17.30 14.61
CA ILE A 277 -8.24 -16.21 15.25
C ILE A 277 -8.93 -16.79 16.48
N GLY A 278 -8.43 -16.48 17.67
CA GLY A 278 -8.96 -17.07 18.91
C GLY A 278 -8.98 -18.61 18.93
N GLY A 279 -8.08 -19.25 18.17
CA GLY A 279 -8.00 -20.71 18.02
C GLY A 279 -8.80 -21.29 16.84
N GLU A 280 -9.63 -20.50 16.15
CA GLU A 280 -10.26 -20.93 14.90
C GLU A 280 -9.29 -20.76 13.73
N VAL A 281 -9.12 -21.81 12.93
CA VAL A 281 -8.15 -21.84 11.83
C VAL A 281 -8.84 -21.71 10.48
N THR A 282 -8.34 -20.80 9.64
CA THR A 282 -8.76 -20.63 8.24
C THR A 282 -7.55 -20.55 7.32
N SER A 283 -7.68 -21.02 6.08
CA SER A 283 -6.58 -21.07 5.11
C SER A 283 -6.98 -20.56 3.74
N LEU A 284 -6.02 -20.00 3.02
CA LEU A 284 -6.14 -19.53 1.64
C LEU A 284 -4.92 -20.01 0.83
N CYS A 285 -5.19 -20.58 -0.34
CA CYS A 285 -4.19 -20.92 -1.36
C CYS A 285 -4.54 -20.11 -2.63
N PRO A 286 -3.89 -18.95 -2.86
CA PRO A 286 -4.26 -17.99 -3.92
C PRO A 286 -4.09 -18.47 -5.36
#